data_AF-A0A3A4VT23-F1
#
_entry.id   AF-A0A3A4VT23-F1
#
_cell.length_a   1.000
_cell.length_b   1.000
_cell.length_c   1.000
_cell.angle_alpha   90.00
_cell.angle_beta   90.00
_cell.angle_gamma   90.00
#
_symmetry.space_group_name_H-M   'P 1'
#
loop_
_entity.id
_entity.type
_entity.pdbx_description
1 polymer ?
#
loop_
_entity_poly.entity_id
_entity_poly.type
_entity_poly.pdbx_seq_one_letter_code
_entity_poly.pdbx_strand_id
1 'polypeptide(L)'
;MKKDIVIKNSKINKKGVFAAKDFKKGEIVLKWNPKILDESEVEKLTVNKKHYIEPAGKGKYFLMQSPEKYVNHSCDANTFVKNNFDIAIRAIKKGEEITSCYKKGSLVSFICNCGSGKCKRIIKDS
;
A
#
# COMPACT_ATOMS: atom_id res chain seq x y z
N MET A 1 -19.48 -0.50 -4.45
CA MET A 1 -18.62 -1.12 -3.40
C MET A 1 -17.71 -2.14 -4.06
N LYS A 2 -16.37 -2.03 -3.92
CA LYS A 2 -15.44 -3.07 -4.35
C LYS A 2 -15.75 -4.33 -3.52
N LYS A 3 -16.43 -5.31 -4.11
CA LYS A 3 -16.93 -6.51 -3.41
C LYS A 3 -15.80 -7.45 -2.94
N ASP A 4 -14.58 -7.22 -3.43
CA ASP A 4 -13.47 -8.17 -3.30
C ASP A 4 -12.49 -7.82 -2.18
N ILE A 5 -12.58 -6.62 -1.60
CA ILE A 5 -11.75 -6.18 -0.48
C ILE A 5 -12.54 -5.37 0.55
N VAL A 6 -12.05 -5.33 1.79
CA VAL A 6 -12.63 -4.57 2.91
C VAL A 6 -11.53 -3.92 3.75
N ILE A 7 -11.82 -2.79 4.39
CA ILE A 7 -10.90 -2.15 5.33
C ILE A 7 -11.29 -2.52 6.75
N LYS A 8 -10.32 -2.98 7.54
CA LYS A 8 -10.51 -3.35 8.96
C LYS A 8 -9.33 -2.86 9.78
N ASN A 9 -9.42 -3.00 11.11
CA ASN A 9 -8.27 -2.84 11.99
C ASN A 9 -7.20 -3.88 11.62
N SER A 10 -5.95 -3.46 11.57
CA SER A 10 -4.82 -4.32 11.25
C SER A 10 -3.95 -4.53 12.49
N LYS A 11 -3.19 -5.62 12.51
CA LYS A 11 -2.13 -5.85 13.51
C LYS A 11 -0.79 -5.26 13.06
N ILE A 12 -0.62 -4.98 11.77
CA ILE A 12 0.58 -4.37 11.20
C ILE A 12 0.57 -2.86 11.46
N ASN A 13 -0.60 -2.22 11.33
CA ASN A 13 -0.83 -0.79 11.58
C ASN A 13 -2.29 -0.57 11.98
N LYS A 14 -2.73 0.67 12.22
CA LYS A 14 -4.09 1.01 12.69
C LYS A 14 -5.19 0.45 11.79
N LYS A 15 -5.02 0.51 10.46
CA LYS A 15 -5.96 -0.01 9.46
C LYS A 15 -5.22 -0.80 8.38
N GLY A 16 -5.90 -1.76 7.78
CA GLY A 16 -5.40 -2.58 6.67
C GLY A 16 -6.48 -2.87 5.64
N VAL A 17 -6.06 -3.21 4.42
CA VAL A 17 -6.94 -3.77 3.38
C VAL A 17 -6.93 -5.29 3.48
N PHE A 18 -8.10 -5.92 3.45
CA PHE A 18 -8.25 -7.37 3.59
C PHE A 18 -9.04 -7.94 2.42
N ALA A 19 -8.68 -9.16 2.01
CA ALA A 19 -9.40 -9.91 1.00
C ALA A 19 -10.83 -10.24 1.48
N ALA A 20 -11.84 -9.86 0.71
CA ALA A 20 -13.24 -10.23 0.94
C ALA A 20 -13.64 -11.52 0.19
N LYS A 21 -12.78 -11.98 -0.72
CA LYS A 21 -12.86 -13.26 -1.45
C LYS A 21 -11.46 -13.88 -1.59
N ASP A 22 -11.40 -15.08 -2.17
CA ASP A 22 -10.14 -15.66 -2.62
C ASP A 22 -9.66 -14.99 -3.93
N PHE A 23 -8.35 -14.75 -4.04
CA PHE A 23 -7.67 -14.30 -5.25
C PHE A 23 -6.68 -15.35 -5.74
N LYS A 24 -6.56 -15.48 -7.06
CA LYS A 24 -5.53 -16.32 -7.68
C LYS A 24 -4.24 -15.52 -7.87
N LYS A 25 -3.10 -16.23 -7.98
CA LYS A 25 -1.83 -15.62 -8.40
C LYS A 25 -2.02 -14.91 -9.75
N GLY A 26 -1.52 -13.68 -9.86
CA GLY A 26 -1.63 -12.85 -11.05
C GLY A 26 -2.92 -12.04 -11.16
N GLU A 27 -3.88 -12.23 -10.25
CA GLU A 27 -5.12 -11.45 -10.24
C GLU A 27 -4.89 -10.02 -9.74
N ILE A 28 -5.61 -9.06 -10.33
CA ILE A 28 -5.65 -7.68 -9.84
C ILE A 28 -6.47 -7.66 -8.55
N VAL A 29 -5.81 -7.35 -7.44
CA VAL A 29 -6.44 -7.24 -6.12
C VAL A 29 -7.02 -5.83 -5.92
N LEU A 30 -6.25 -4.82 -6.31
CA LEU A 30 -6.66 -3.43 -6.12
C LEU A 30 -6.14 -2.54 -7.25
N LYS A 31 -7.06 -1.84 -7.92
CA LYS A 31 -6.76 -0.68 -8.78
C LYS A 31 -6.71 0.59 -7.93
N TRP A 32 -5.60 1.31 -7.98
CA TRP A 32 -5.44 2.59 -7.28
C TRP A 32 -6.21 3.70 -8.01
N ASN A 33 -6.65 4.72 -7.26
CA ASN A 33 -7.25 5.91 -7.82
C ASN A 33 -6.72 7.16 -7.08
N PRO A 34 -5.39 7.42 -7.16
CA PRO A 34 -4.79 8.52 -6.44
C PRO A 34 -5.23 9.87 -7.00
N LYS A 35 -5.22 10.91 -6.16
CA LYS A 35 -5.26 12.29 -6.68
C LYS A 35 -3.87 12.65 -7.18
N ILE A 36 -3.76 13.15 -8.40
CA ILE A 36 -2.51 13.67 -8.95
C ILE A 36 -2.36 15.13 -8.50
N LEU A 37 -1.20 15.46 -7.94
CA LEU A 37 -0.87 16.79 -7.43
C LEU A 37 0.41 17.32 -8.08
N ASP A 38 0.53 18.63 -8.19
CA ASP A 38 1.83 19.31 -8.35
C ASP A 38 2.46 19.69 -7.00
N GLU A 39 3.69 20.21 -7.06
CA GLU A 39 4.46 20.64 -5.89
C GLU A 39 3.72 21.70 -5.04
N SER A 40 3.11 22.70 -5.68
CA SER A 40 2.37 23.76 -4.99
C SER A 40 1.12 23.24 -4.27
N GLU A 41 0.47 22.21 -4.82
CA GLU A 41 -0.64 21.53 -4.17
C GLU A 41 -0.18 20.66 -3.00
N VAL A 42 1.00 20.03 -3.09
CA VAL A 42 1.59 19.24 -2.01
C VAL A 42 1.96 20.12 -0.81
N GLU A 43 2.51 21.30 -1.04
CA GLU A 43 2.88 22.24 0.03
C GLU A 43 1.70 22.60 0.93
N LYS A 44 0.51 22.79 0.32
CA LYS A 44 -0.76 23.13 0.99
C LYS A 44 -1.37 21.97 1.78
N LEU A 45 -0.84 20.75 1.68
CA LEU A 45 -1.37 19.60 2.42
C LEU A 45 -0.99 19.66 3.90
N THR A 46 -1.91 19.18 4.74
CA THR A 46 -1.62 18.94 6.15
C THR A 46 -0.56 17.85 6.31
N VAL A 47 0.21 17.91 7.40
CA VAL A 47 1.25 16.90 7.74
C VAL A 47 0.68 15.47 7.64
N ASN A 48 -0.54 15.26 8.14
CA ASN A 48 -1.20 13.96 8.07
C ASN A 48 -1.46 13.45 6.65
N LYS A 49 -1.73 14.34 5.69
CA LYS A 49 -1.93 13.96 4.28
C LYS A 49 -0.60 13.72 3.58
N LYS A 50 0.47 14.40 3.97
CA LYS A 50 1.82 14.22 3.41
C LYS A 50 2.36 12.80 3.60
N HIS A 51 1.90 12.06 4.62
CA HIS A 51 2.23 10.64 4.81
C HIS A 51 1.71 9.69 3.71
N TYR A 52 0.76 10.13 2.87
CA TYR A 52 0.13 9.30 1.84
C TYR A 52 0.54 9.74 0.42
N ILE A 53 1.65 10.44 0.30
CA ILE A 53 2.15 10.95 -0.98
C ILE A 53 3.26 10.04 -1.50
N GLU A 54 3.18 9.69 -2.78
CA GLU A 54 4.22 8.97 -3.51
C GLU A 54 4.62 9.77 -4.77
N PRO A 55 5.91 9.85 -5.13
CA PRO A 55 6.33 10.48 -6.38
C PRO A 55 5.73 9.77 -7.60
N ALA A 56 5.13 10.53 -8.52
CA ALA A 56 4.57 10.04 -9.79
C ALA A 56 5.48 10.35 -11.01
N GLY A 57 6.61 11.02 -10.77
CA GLY A 57 7.55 11.49 -11.80
C GLY A 57 7.17 12.85 -12.40
N LYS A 58 8.12 13.50 -13.09
CA LYS A 58 7.93 14.81 -13.77
C LYS A 58 7.31 15.90 -12.87
N GLY A 59 7.74 15.99 -11.61
CA GLY A 59 7.21 16.97 -10.65
C GLY A 59 5.75 16.74 -10.23
N LYS A 60 5.21 15.53 -10.47
CA LYS A 60 3.88 15.13 -10.03
C LYS A 60 3.96 14.14 -8.88
N TYR A 61 2.89 14.15 -8.08
CA TYR A 61 2.76 13.34 -6.89
C TYR A 61 1.41 12.65 -6.86
N PHE A 62 1.37 11.40 -6.40
CA PHE A 62 0.14 10.68 -6.10
C PHE A 62 -0.20 10.86 -4.63
N LEU A 63 -1.35 11.44 -4.33
CA LEU A 63 -1.97 11.38 -3.02
C LEU A 63 -2.90 10.16 -2.95
N MET A 64 -2.43 9.10 -2.29
CA MET A 64 -3.17 7.84 -2.15
C MET A 64 -4.50 8.04 -1.45
N GLN A 65 -5.56 7.49 -2.05
CA GLN A 65 -6.92 7.56 -1.51
C GLN A 65 -7.31 6.23 -0.85
N SER A 66 -8.48 6.19 -0.23
CA SER A 66 -9.04 4.92 0.21
C SER A 66 -9.48 4.11 -1.02
N PRO A 67 -9.17 2.81 -1.11
CA PRO A 67 -8.57 1.96 -0.07
C PRO A 67 -7.04 1.83 -0.12
N GLU A 68 -6.36 2.22 -1.21
CA GLU A 68 -4.92 1.98 -1.43
C GLU A 68 -4.01 2.57 -0.35
N LYS A 69 -4.39 3.70 0.26
CA LYS A 69 -3.63 4.31 1.37
C LYS A 69 -3.55 3.44 2.64
N TYR A 70 -4.36 2.38 2.72
CA TYR A 70 -4.39 1.44 3.84
C TYR A 70 -3.73 0.09 3.49
N VAL A 71 -3.16 -0.08 2.30
CA VAL A 71 -2.38 -1.29 1.98
C VAL A 71 -1.07 -1.21 2.73
N ASN A 72 -0.85 -2.09 3.71
CA ASN A 72 0.32 -2.03 4.59
C ASN A 72 1.57 -2.67 3.97
N HIS A 73 2.73 -2.32 4.54
CA HIS A 73 3.99 -2.96 4.21
C HIS A 73 4.06 -4.41 4.74
N SER A 74 4.59 -5.32 3.94
CA SER A 74 5.17 -6.58 4.42
C SER A 74 6.49 -6.89 3.74
N CYS A 75 7.45 -7.44 4.51
CA CYS A 75 8.71 -7.94 3.97
C CYS A 75 8.52 -9.21 3.12
N ASP A 76 7.41 -9.92 3.33
CA ASP A 76 6.96 -11.09 2.56
C ASP A 76 5.55 -10.78 2.03
N ALA A 77 5.44 -9.67 1.29
CA ALA A 77 4.21 -9.15 0.73
C ALA A 77 3.48 -10.17 -0.16
N ASN A 78 2.16 -10.08 -0.24
CA ASN A 78 1.35 -10.94 -1.10
C ASN A 78 0.90 -10.26 -2.40
N THR A 79 1.19 -8.96 -2.57
CA THR A 79 1.05 -8.24 -3.83
C THR A 79 2.36 -7.57 -4.27
N PHE A 80 2.42 -7.24 -5.57
CA PHE A 80 3.37 -6.28 -6.13
C PHE A 80 2.62 -5.22 -6.91
N VAL A 81 3.22 -4.03 -7.02
CA VAL A 81 2.62 -2.91 -7.76
C VAL A 81 3.10 -2.91 -9.21
N LYS A 82 2.16 -2.86 -10.15
CA LYS A 82 2.44 -2.62 -11.57
C LYS A 82 1.35 -1.74 -12.16
N ASN A 83 1.72 -0.67 -12.86
CA ASN A 83 0.78 0.25 -13.50
C ASN A 83 -0.36 0.74 -12.58
N ASN A 84 -0.05 1.05 -11.31
CA ASN A 84 -1.01 1.46 -10.28
C ASN A 84 -2.06 0.38 -9.93
N PHE A 85 -1.67 -0.89 -10.05
CA PHE A 85 -2.43 -2.04 -9.58
C PHE A 85 -1.60 -2.85 -8.59
N ASP A 86 -2.22 -3.24 -7.47
CA ASP A 86 -1.74 -4.36 -6.66
C ASP A 86 -2.15 -5.68 -7.34
N ILE A 87 -1.16 -6.47 -7.73
CA ILE A 87 -1.33 -7.76 -8.38
C ILE A 87 -0.85 -8.86 -7.44
N ALA A 88 -1.62 -9.92 -7.26
CA ALA A 88 -1.30 -11.01 -6.36
C ALA A 88 -0.06 -11.80 -6.82
N ILE A 89 0.96 -11.97 -5.97
CA ILE A 89 2.14 -12.82 -6.29
C ILE A 89 1.92 -14.30 -6.00
N ARG A 90 0.90 -14.61 -5.21
CA ARG A 90 0.45 -15.96 -4.82
C ARG A 90 -1.06 -15.97 -4.68
N ALA A 91 -1.66 -17.13 -4.40
CA ALA A 91 -3.06 -17.17 -3.98
C ALA A 91 -3.22 -16.41 -2.65
N ILE A 92 -4.31 -15.64 -2.52
CA ILE A 92 -4.67 -14.88 -1.31
C ILE A 92 -6.06 -15.35 -0.89
N LYS A 93 -6.20 -15.84 0.32
CA LYS A 93 -7.46 -16.34 0.87
C LYS A 93 -8.30 -15.21 1.42
N LYS A 94 -9.63 -15.39 1.37
CA LYS A 94 -10.58 -14.51 2.06
C LYS A 94 -10.16 -14.34 3.51
N GLY A 95 -10.07 -13.08 3.96
CA GLY A 95 -9.65 -12.71 5.30
C GLY A 95 -8.15 -12.43 5.45
N GLU A 96 -7.29 -12.79 4.48
CA GLU A 96 -5.89 -12.37 4.50
C GLU A 96 -5.75 -10.86 4.28
N GLU A 97 -4.78 -10.24 4.94
CA GLU A 97 -4.43 -8.83 4.73
C GLU A 97 -3.65 -8.67 3.42
N ILE A 98 -4.07 -7.72 2.59
CA ILE A 98 -3.38 -7.34 1.36
C ILE A 98 -2.19 -6.46 1.75
N THR A 99 -0.98 -6.89 1.37
CA THR A 99 0.26 -6.21 1.73
C THR A 99 1.17 -6.09 0.52
N SER A 100 1.87 -4.97 0.44
CA SER A 100 2.82 -4.67 -0.63
C SER A 100 4.22 -4.44 -0.05
N CYS A 101 5.26 -4.68 -0.84
CA CYS A 101 6.63 -4.39 -0.42
C CYS A 101 7.03 -3.01 -0.92
N TYR A 102 7.09 -2.02 -0.02
CA TYR A 102 7.38 -0.60 -0.33
C TYR A 102 8.82 -0.31 -0.85
N LYS A 103 9.53 -1.25 -1.47
CA LYS A 103 10.92 -1.05 -1.91
C LYS A 103 11.06 0.18 -2.84
N LYS A 104 12.07 1.02 -2.58
CA LYS A 104 12.47 2.24 -3.32
C LYS A 104 11.38 3.33 -3.48
N GLY A 105 10.37 3.37 -2.61
CA GLY A 105 9.37 4.46 -2.59
C GLY A 105 9.26 5.18 -1.24
N SER A 106 9.64 4.51 -0.14
CA SER A 106 9.50 5.13 1.18
C SER A 106 10.54 6.23 1.36
N LEU A 107 10.06 7.47 1.45
CA LEU A 107 10.84 8.67 1.76
C LEU A 107 11.39 8.69 3.19
N VAL A 108 11.05 7.69 4.01
CA VAL A 108 11.37 7.68 5.44
C VAL A 108 11.64 6.26 5.92
N SER A 109 12.73 6.08 6.67
CA SER A 109 12.96 4.86 7.43
C SER A 109 11.84 4.59 8.45
N PHE A 110 11.41 3.34 8.62
CA PHE A 110 10.40 2.98 9.63
C PHE A 110 10.59 1.58 10.22
N ILE A 111 10.03 1.39 11.43
CA ILE A 111 9.97 0.08 12.10
C ILE A 111 8.84 -0.75 11.49
N CYS A 112 9.19 -1.94 10.99
CA CYS A 112 8.28 -2.87 10.34
C CYS A 112 7.65 -3.85 11.33
N ASN A 113 6.33 -3.80 11.42
CA ASN A 113 5.51 -4.68 12.26
C ASN A 113 4.76 -5.74 11.46
N CYS A 114 5.27 -6.13 10.28
CA CYS A 114 4.52 -7.01 9.36
C CYS A 114 4.29 -8.45 9.86
N GLY A 115 4.97 -8.87 10.94
CA GLY A 115 4.81 -10.19 11.54
C GLY A 115 5.36 -11.37 10.71
N SER A 116 5.93 -11.12 9.53
CA SER A 116 6.56 -12.17 8.71
C SER A 116 7.80 -12.74 9.38
N GLY A 117 8.02 -14.06 9.26
CA GLY A 117 9.28 -14.71 9.65
C GLY A 117 10.51 -14.19 8.87
N LYS A 118 10.29 -13.50 7.74
CA LYS A 118 11.32 -12.82 6.93
C LYS A 118 11.39 -11.30 7.19
N CYS A 119 10.79 -10.82 8.28
CA CYS A 119 10.74 -9.39 8.59
C CYS A 119 12.14 -8.80 8.79
N LYS A 120 12.43 -7.71 8.06
CA LYS A 120 13.69 -6.97 8.20
C LYS A 120 13.76 -6.08 9.44
N ARG A 121 12.65 -5.95 10.19
CA ARG A 121 12.43 -5.07 11.36
C ARG A 121 12.57 -3.58 11.10
N ILE A 122 13.54 -3.16 10.30
CA ILE A 122 13.75 -1.77 9.89
C ILE A 122 13.74 -1.73 8.36
N ILE A 123 12.83 -0.94 7.81
CA ILE A 123 12.84 -0.60 6.38
C ILE A 123 13.57 0.73 6.28
N LYS A 124 14.73 0.70 5.62
CA LYS A 124 15.51 1.90 5.36
C LYS A 124 14.96 2.61 4.12
N ASP A 125 14.98 3.93 4.16
CA ASP A 125 14.95 4.75 2.96
C ASP A 125 16.12 4.36 2.04
N SER A 126 15.91 4.48 0.73
CA SER A 126 16.84 4.02 -0.32
C SER A 126 17.40 5.18 -1.10
#